data_AF-J5P897-F1
#
_entry.id   AF-J5P897-F1
#
_cell.length_a   1.000
_cell.length_b   1.000
_cell.length_c   1.000
_cell.angle_alpha   90.00
_cell.angle_beta   90.00
_cell.angle_gamma   90.00
#
_symmetry.space_group_name_H-M   'P 1'
#
loop_
_entity.id
_entity.type
_entity.pdbx_description
1 polymer ?
#
loop_
_entity_poly.entity_id
_entity_poly.type
_entity_poly.pdbx_seq_one_letter_code
_entity_poly.pdbx_strand_id
1 'polypeptide(L)'
;MSNSPSIVTLSQEYFDPNIPQILPHEKMYKIQVGKCLFKISGASLSSDGPSFFTEYFSKKRSPVDSSDSNCHAVEPTENEALFIDRSSEVFEWIYQHLQGYMIEIKDEVQYTMLFADAMYYNLPRLRSLLKETDYYYTNVGGQSFKIAKNLFRRKGDSPNYFEIYAATVYVDVEELIVSKKLLRPPPHSAPYIPRSSEFFKDLLTLLGGASLDLDDNRRDALIKECRYYRFLNLEQRLIKSQITYNPIIRKEEICLLLKDLSKKGITFPATSAFSSSPCFEGGFCSADESDKSLQTCDQPEAKRSKLDIAEQNNDCWNMLCYKRPFLDNHARELIFQIDSTDCTIIFNKESKSIHVDMVGESAKSFEALFGNHLLNIPFSPTNLNNYQYRLPSDAAQAKVETHYLLPACISLCDLHVNGIRIAQVRSLLTEKSSFNDTIIDVSDPFDLKLRSGLKLYLKKSLWKLAMKDGQIMLIAIKAIALNGTKEYCKAYEYL
;
A
#
# COMPACT_ATOMS: atom_id res chain seq x y z
N MET A 1 4.25 -33.99 -9.66
CA MET A 1 3.86 -33.33 -10.93
C MET A 1 3.94 -31.84 -10.73
N SER A 2 4.89 -31.24 -11.44
CA SER A 2 5.33 -29.84 -11.35
C SER A 2 4.35 -28.92 -12.07
N ASN A 3 3.68 -28.03 -11.34
CA ASN A 3 2.94 -26.92 -11.93
C ASN A 3 3.89 -25.76 -12.18
N SER A 4 4.37 -25.69 -13.42
CA SER A 4 5.06 -24.53 -13.99
C SER A 4 4.12 -23.32 -14.00
N PRO A 5 4.61 -22.10 -13.76
CA PRO A 5 3.78 -20.90 -13.82
C PRO A 5 3.44 -20.61 -15.29
N SER A 6 2.15 -20.46 -15.57
CA SER A 6 1.65 -20.00 -16.87
C SER A 6 2.26 -18.65 -17.20
N ILE A 7 3.13 -18.63 -18.21
CA ILE A 7 3.57 -17.42 -18.88
C ILE A 7 2.32 -16.72 -19.37
N VAL A 8 2.07 -15.51 -18.87
CA VAL A 8 1.06 -14.62 -19.44
C VAL A 8 1.57 -14.23 -20.82
N THR A 9 1.09 -14.95 -21.82
CA THR A 9 1.29 -14.62 -23.22
C THR A 9 0.72 -13.22 -23.43
N LEU A 10 1.61 -12.27 -23.73
CA LEU A 10 1.23 -10.98 -24.34
C LEU A 10 0.19 -11.28 -25.42
N SER A 11 -1.02 -10.73 -25.28
CA SER A 11 -1.99 -10.73 -26.36
C SER A 11 -1.36 -9.96 -27.52
N GLN A 12 -0.83 -10.71 -28.49
CA GLN A 12 -0.46 -10.20 -29.80
C GLN A 12 -1.74 -9.69 -30.46
N GLU A 13 -2.05 -8.40 -30.28
CA GLU A 13 -2.80 -7.70 -31.31
C GLU A 13 -1.90 -7.66 -32.54
N TYR A 14 -2.23 -8.53 -33.49
CA TYR A 14 -1.54 -8.68 -34.77
C TYR A 14 -1.41 -7.30 -35.43
N PHE A 15 -0.17 -6.84 -35.66
CA PHE A 15 0.09 -5.87 -36.71
C PHE A 15 -0.42 -6.50 -38.01
N ASP A 16 -1.54 -5.99 -38.55
CA ASP A 16 -1.99 -6.37 -39.88
C ASP A 16 -1.07 -5.70 -40.91
N PRO A 17 -0.24 -6.45 -41.65
CA PRO A 17 0.63 -5.86 -42.65
C PRO A 17 -0.15 -5.27 -43.83
N ASN A 18 -1.46 -5.53 -43.95
CA ASN A 18 -2.27 -5.05 -45.05
C ASN A 18 -2.81 -3.65 -44.76
N ILE A 19 -2.33 -2.67 -45.54
CA ILE A 19 -2.85 -1.30 -45.50
C ILE A 19 -4.26 -1.29 -46.11
N PRO A 20 -5.28 -0.76 -45.40
CA PRO A 20 -6.62 -0.59 -45.95
C PRO A 20 -6.61 0.17 -47.29
N GLN A 21 -7.41 -0.25 -48.26
CA GLN A 21 -7.56 0.47 -49.53
C GLN A 21 -8.65 1.55 -49.43
N ILE A 22 -8.50 2.50 -48.50
CA ILE A 22 -9.46 3.62 -48.35
C ILE A 22 -9.18 4.71 -49.40
N LEU A 23 -7.91 5.07 -49.58
CA LEU A 23 -7.44 5.97 -50.63
C LEU A 23 -6.53 5.21 -51.62
N PRO A 24 -6.44 5.61 -52.90
CA PRO A 24 -5.48 5.05 -53.86
C PRO A 24 -4.06 5.13 -53.32
N HIS A 25 -3.42 3.98 -53.14
CA HIS A 25 -2.15 3.87 -52.44
C HIS A 25 -1.03 4.72 -53.06
N GLU A 26 -0.96 4.75 -54.39
CA GLU A 26 0.07 5.46 -55.14
C GLU A 26 -0.18 6.97 -55.28
N LYS A 27 -1.40 7.43 -55.01
CA LYS A 27 -1.73 8.85 -55.16
C LYS A 27 -1.08 9.66 -54.05
N MET A 28 -0.40 10.74 -54.43
CA MET A 28 0.17 11.70 -53.49
C MET A 28 -0.84 12.80 -53.16
N TYR A 29 -0.98 13.08 -51.86
CA TYR A 29 -1.84 14.09 -51.30
C TYR A 29 -1.01 15.22 -50.67
N LYS A 30 -1.53 16.44 -50.72
CA LYS A 30 -0.90 17.64 -50.16
C LYS A 30 -1.67 18.11 -48.93
N ILE A 31 -0.97 18.26 -47.81
CA ILE A 31 -1.55 18.73 -46.55
C ILE A 31 -0.68 19.88 -46.04
N GLN A 32 -1.22 21.10 -46.05
CA GLN A 32 -0.59 22.28 -45.47
C GLN A 32 -0.98 22.36 -43.99
N VAL A 33 -0.03 22.10 -43.08
CA VAL A 33 -0.23 22.24 -41.63
C VAL A 33 0.56 23.44 -41.13
N GLY A 34 -0.14 24.48 -40.67
CA GLY A 34 0.46 25.76 -40.33
C GLY A 34 1.29 26.30 -41.51
N LYS A 35 2.61 26.40 -41.31
CA LYS A 35 3.55 26.93 -42.31
C LYS A 35 4.19 25.85 -43.20
N CYS A 36 4.00 24.57 -42.90
CA CYS A 36 4.68 23.47 -43.57
C CYS A 36 3.74 22.70 -44.51
N LEU A 37 4.24 22.38 -45.71
CA LEU A 37 3.54 21.54 -46.68
C LEU A 37 4.04 20.10 -46.61
N PHE A 38 3.16 19.17 -46.28
CA PHE A 38 3.44 17.74 -46.23
C PHE A 38 2.90 17.05 -47.49
N LYS A 39 3.70 16.17 -48.08
CA LYS A 39 3.31 15.31 -49.19
C LYS A 39 3.28 13.87 -48.70
N ILE A 40 2.11 13.23 -48.76
CA ILE A 40 1.88 11.89 -48.19
C ILE A 40 1.13 11.01 -49.18
N SER A 41 1.47 9.74 -49.25
CA SER A 41 0.80 8.79 -50.13
C SER A 41 -0.57 8.39 -49.57
N GLY A 42 -1.47 7.94 -50.44
CA GLY A 42 -2.75 7.37 -50.02
C GLY A 42 -2.58 6.11 -49.17
N ALA A 43 -1.50 5.36 -49.36
CA ALA A 43 -1.15 4.21 -48.52
C ALA A 43 -0.87 4.66 -47.08
N SER A 44 -0.03 5.67 -46.89
CA SER A 44 0.28 6.19 -45.55
C SER A 44 -0.94 6.77 -44.85
N LEU A 45 -1.79 7.54 -45.57
CA LEU A 45 -3.05 8.05 -45.01
C LEU A 45 -4.05 6.95 -44.64
N SER A 46 -4.08 5.86 -45.41
CA SER A 46 -4.98 4.73 -45.14
C SER A 46 -4.46 3.79 -44.05
N SER A 47 -3.16 3.84 -43.72
CA SER A 47 -2.51 2.99 -42.70
C SER A 47 -3.06 3.17 -41.28
N ASP A 48 -3.68 4.32 -41.03
CA ASP A 48 -4.33 4.66 -39.76
C ASP A 48 -5.70 5.30 -40.03
N GLY A 49 -6.46 4.69 -40.95
CA GLY A 49 -7.81 5.08 -41.31
C GLY A 49 -8.86 4.08 -40.80
N PRO A 50 -10.15 4.46 -40.74
CA PRO A 50 -10.72 5.75 -41.14
C PRO A 50 -10.33 6.89 -40.18
N SER A 51 -9.82 7.96 -40.77
CA SER A 51 -9.35 9.18 -40.12
C SER A 51 -9.89 10.44 -40.81
N PHE A 52 -9.70 11.60 -40.18
CA PHE A 52 -10.03 12.91 -40.73
C PHE A 52 -9.53 13.09 -42.17
N PHE A 53 -8.30 12.65 -42.45
CA PHE A 53 -7.69 12.74 -43.77
C PHE A 53 -8.40 11.86 -44.80
N THR A 54 -8.62 10.59 -44.46
CA THR A 54 -9.29 9.65 -45.36
C THR A 54 -10.72 10.08 -45.66
N GLU A 55 -11.45 10.62 -44.67
CA GLU A 55 -12.78 11.15 -44.89
C GLU A 55 -12.78 12.38 -45.81
N TYR A 56 -11.87 13.33 -45.56
CA TYR A 56 -11.76 14.55 -46.35
C TYR A 56 -11.48 14.24 -47.83
N PHE A 57 -10.47 13.41 -48.10
CA PHE A 57 -10.07 13.09 -49.47
C PHE A 57 -11.02 12.10 -50.17
N SER A 58 -11.79 11.29 -49.42
CA SER A 58 -12.82 10.42 -50.01
C SER A 58 -14.07 11.21 -50.42
N LYS A 59 -14.54 12.14 -49.59
CA LYS A 59 -15.72 12.98 -49.89
C LYS A 59 -15.56 13.84 -51.15
N LYS A 60 -14.34 14.33 -51.41
CA LYS A 60 -14.00 15.07 -52.64
C LYS A 60 -14.00 14.21 -53.91
N ARG A 61 -14.09 12.88 -53.79
CA ARG A 61 -14.06 11.94 -54.92
C ARG A 61 -15.46 11.52 -55.37
N SER A 62 -16.47 11.65 -54.51
CA SER A 62 -17.88 11.39 -54.86
C SER A 62 -18.32 12.37 -55.95
N PRO A 63 -18.70 11.91 -57.15
CA PRO A 63 -19.35 12.76 -58.14
C PRO A 63 -20.66 13.28 -57.54
N VAL A 64 -20.94 14.57 -57.75
CA VAL A 64 -22.25 15.14 -57.46
C VAL A 64 -23.25 14.55 -58.46
N ASP A 65 -23.86 13.42 -58.10
CA ASP A 65 -25.12 12.99 -58.70
C ASP A 65 -26.25 13.83 -58.08
N SER A 66 -26.36 15.10 -58.51
CA SER A 66 -27.58 15.88 -58.33
C SER A 66 -27.78 16.80 -59.52
N SER A 67 -28.84 16.48 -60.25
CA SER A 67 -29.41 17.13 -61.41
C SER A 67 -29.80 18.60 -61.18
N ASP A 68 -28.84 19.51 -61.24
CA ASP A 68 -29.16 20.91 -61.51
C ASP A 68 -28.06 21.59 -62.36
N SER A 69 -28.39 21.72 -63.63
CA SER A 69 -27.61 22.35 -64.67
C SER A 69 -27.66 23.88 -64.55
N ASN A 70 -26.93 24.49 -63.60
CA ASN A 70 -26.40 25.85 -63.78
C ASN A 70 -25.49 26.32 -62.64
N CYS A 71 -24.24 25.86 -62.63
CA CYS A 71 -23.09 26.63 -62.13
C CYS A 71 -21.83 25.95 -62.64
N HIS A 72 -20.83 26.73 -63.03
CA HIS A 72 -19.55 26.21 -63.53
C HIS A 72 -18.95 25.21 -62.54
N ALA A 73 -19.05 23.92 -62.88
CA ALA A 73 -18.36 22.84 -62.20
C ALA A 73 -16.87 23.03 -62.45
N VAL A 74 -16.18 23.62 -61.48
CA VAL A 74 -14.73 23.59 -61.40
C VAL A 74 -14.36 22.13 -61.18
N GLU A 75 -13.69 21.52 -62.16
CA GLU A 75 -13.10 20.20 -61.99
C GLU A 75 -12.29 20.16 -60.68
N PRO A 76 -12.29 19.05 -59.93
CA PRO A 76 -11.50 18.96 -58.71
C PRO A 76 -10.03 19.04 -59.11
N THR A 77 -9.44 20.23 -58.97
CA THR A 77 -8.04 20.48 -59.33
C THR A 77 -7.20 19.43 -58.59
N GLU A 78 -6.49 18.59 -59.34
CA GLU A 78 -5.73 17.42 -58.83
C GLU A 78 -4.63 17.80 -57.82
N ASN A 79 -4.47 19.09 -57.52
CA ASN A 79 -3.38 19.68 -56.75
C ASN A 79 -3.83 20.51 -55.54
N GLU A 80 -5.11 20.55 -55.20
CA GLU A 80 -5.60 21.33 -54.05
C GLU A 80 -5.07 20.75 -52.73
N ALA A 81 -4.41 21.58 -51.92
CA ALA A 81 -3.87 21.18 -50.62
C ALA A 81 -4.95 21.28 -49.53
N LEU A 82 -4.98 20.32 -48.61
CA LEU A 82 -5.76 20.40 -47.38
C LEU A 82 -5.08 21.36 -46.40
N PHE A 83 -5.73 22.45 -46.00
CA PHE A 83 -5.18 23.42 -45.05
C PHE A 83 -5.65 23.13 -43.62
N ILE A 84 -4.72 23.07 -42.68
CA ILE A 84 -4.98 22.81 -41.26
C ILE A 84 -4.18 23.80 -40.40
N ASP A 85 -4.89 24.50 -39.51
CA ASP A 85 -4.31 25.44 -38.56
C ASP A 85 -3.92 24.73 -37.24
N ARG A 86 -2.86 23.91 -37.30
CA ARG A 86 -2.24 23.18 -36.18
C ARG A 86 -0.72 23.26 -36.24
N SER A 87 -0.05 22.76 -35.19
CA SER A 87 1.41 22.75 -35.13
C SER A 87 2.00 21.78 -36.17
N SER A 88 2.85 22.29 -37.05
CA SER A 88 3.61 21.46 -37.99
C SER A 88 4.61 20.54 -37.30
N GLU A 89 5.13 20.95 -36.13
CA GLU A 89 6.10 20.15 -35.37
C GLU A 89 5.46 18.88 -34.80
N VAL A 90 4.23 18.99 -34.28
CA VAL A 90 3.48 17.81 -33.78
C VAL A 90 3.06 16.93 -34.95
N PHE A 91 2.66 17.56 -36.06
CA PHE A 91 2.25 16.83 -37.26
C PHE A 91 3.40 16.05 -37.91
N GLU A 92 4.65 16.48 -37.77
CA GLU A 92 5.82 15.72 -38.23
C GLU A 92 5.88 14.33 -37.57
N TRP A 93 5.59 14.21 -36.28
CA TRP A 93 5.54 12.90 -35.60
C TRP A 93 4.39 12.03 -36.11
N ILE A 94 3.23 12.64 -36.37
CA ILE A 94 2.07 11.96 -36.97
C ILE A 94 2.40 11.50 -38.39
N TYR A 95 3.07 12.35 -39.16
CA TYR A 95 3.51 12.05 -40.52
C TYR A 95 4.45 10.83 -40.53
N GLN A 96 5.43 10.80 -39.63
CA GLN A 96 6.33 9.65 -39.44
C GLN A 96 5.56 8.37 -39.07
N HIS A 97 4.59 8.45 -38.15
CA HIS A 97 3.75 7.31 -37.79
C HIS A 97 2.91 6.79 -38.97
N LEU A 98 2.33 7.68 -39.77
CA LEU A 98 1.58 7.32 -40.99
C LEU A 98 2.48 6.70 -42.06
N GLN A 99 3.78 7.00 -42.05
CA GLN A 99 4.78 6.33 -42.88
C GLN A 99 5.26 5.00 -42.31
N GLY A 100 4.85 4.64 -41.09
CA GLY A 100 5.21 3.40 -40.41
C GLY A 100 6.43 3.50 -39.50
N TYR A 101 6.98 4.70 -39.26
CA TYR A 101 8.06 4.90 -38.29
C TYR A 101 7.52 4.90 -36.85
N MET A 102 8.38 4.52 -35.89
CA MET A 102 8.08 4.64 -34.46
C MET A 102 8.29 6.07 -34.00
N ILE A 103 7.40 6.55 -33.13
CA ILE A 103 7.52 7.87 -32.49
C ILE A 103 8.28 7.72 -31.18
N GLU A 104 9.37 8.49 -31.03
CA GLU A 104 10.06 8.64 -29.76
C GLU A 104 9.53 9.87 -28.99
N ILE A 105 8.75 9.61 -27.94
CA ILE A 105 8.25 10.65 -27.05
C ILE A 105 9.28 10.91 -25.95
N LYS A 106 9.67 12.18 -25.80
CA LYS A 106 10.71 12.62 -24.84
C LYS A 106 10.14 12.98 -23.47
N ASP A 107 9.03 13.68 -23.45
CA ASP A 107 8.48 14.31 -22.24
C ASP A 107 6.95 14.36 -22.24
N GLU A 108 6.40 14.86 -21.14
CA GLU A 108 4.97 15.01 -20.91
C GLU A 108 4.30 16.00 -21.86
N VAL A 109 5.02 17.02 -22.32
CA VAL A 109 4.49 18.05 -23.21
C VAL A 109 4.28 17.48 -24.60
N GLN A 110 5.29 16.79 -25.13
CA GLN A 110 5.19 16.07 -26.40
C GLN A 110 4.08 15.03 -26.36
N TYR A 111 4.00 14.24 -25.28
CA TYR A 111 2.96 13.24 -25.10
C TYR A 111 1.56 13.87 -25.18
N THR A 112 1.30 14.93 -24.40
CA THR A 112 -0.01 15.59 -24.35
C THR A 112 -0.39 16.22 -25.69
N MET A 113 0.55 16.90 -26.36
CA MET A 113 0.30 17.50 -27.67
C MET A 113 -0.03 16.45 -28.73
N LEU A 114 0.78 15.38 -28.79
CA LEU A 114 0.60 14.29 -29.75
C LEU A 114 -0.70 13.54 -29.50
N PHE A 115 -1.07 13.28 -28.24
CA PHE A 115 -2.34 12.63 -27.89
C PHE A 115 -3.55 13.48 -28.32
N ALA A 116 -3.51 14.79 -28.08
CA ALA A 116 -4.57 15.70 -28.50
C ALA A 116 -4.72 15.72 -30.04
N ASP A 117 -3.63 15.76 -30.79
CA ASP A 117 -3.69 15.73 -32.26
C ASP A 117 -4.11 14.37 -32.81
N ALA A 118 -3.68 13.26 -32.18
CA ALA A 118 -4.15 11.92 -32.55
C ALA A 118 -5.68 11.79 -32.41
N MET A 119 -6.27 12.43 -31.38
CA MET A 119 -7.72 12.52 -31.24
C MET A 119 -8.36 13.43 -32.28
N TYR A 120 -7.79 14.61 -32.53
CA TYR A 120 -8.29 15.57 -33.51
C TYR A 120 -8.38 14.98 -34.92
N TYR A 121 -7.32 14.31 -35.36
CA TYR A 121 -7.25 13.68 -36.68
C TYR A 121 -7.98 12.33 -36.74
N ASN A 122 -8.50 11.84 -35.61
CA ASN A 122 -9.11 10.53 -35.46
C ASN A 122 -8.20 9.40 -36.00
N LEU A 123 -7.03 9.24 -35.40
CA LEU A 123 -6.02 8.24 -35.78
C LEU A 123 -6.10 7.03 -34.83
N PRO A 124 -6.90 5.99 -35.13
CA PRO A 124 -7.18 4.89 -34.20
C PRO A 124 -5.92 4.14 -33.74
N ARG A 125 -5.01 3.77 -34.65
CA ARG A 125 -3.77 3.05 -34.34
C ARG A 125 -2.83 3.90 -33.49
N LEU A 126 -2.66 5.19 -33.83
CA LEU A 126 -1.86 6.09 -32.99
C LEU A 126 -2.45 6.25 -31.60
N ARG A 127 -3.78 6.41 -31.49
CA ARG A 127 -4.47 6.52 -30.19
C ARG A 127 -4.26 5.27 -29.34
N SER A 128 -4.38 4.08 -29.91
CA SER A 128 -4.10 2.82 -29.20
C SER A 128 -2.65 2.74 -28.76
N LEU A 129 -1.69 3.02 -29.65
CA LEU A 129 -0.26 3.05 -29.33
C LEU A 129 0.04 3.99 -28.16
N LEU A 130 -0.55 5.19 -28.15
CA LEU A 130 -0.38 6.17 -27.08
C LEU A 130 -1.08 5.79 -25.77
N LYS A 131 -2.19 5.06 -25.81
CA LYS A 131 -2.86 4.54 -24.60
C LYS A 131 -2.05 3.40 -23.97
N GLU A 132 -1.48 2.54 -24.81
CA GLU A 132 -0.83 1.29 -24.43
C GLU A 132 0.67 1.42 -24.15
N THR A 133 1.30 2.58 -24.39
CA THR A 133 2.74 2.79 -24.14
C THR A 133 3.17 2.28 -22.76
N ASP A 134 4.35 1.67 -22.70
CA ASP A 134 4.94 1.16 -21.45
C ASP A 134 5.38 2.24 -20.47
N TYR A 135 5.19 3.52 -20.81
CA TYR A 135 5.66 4.64 -20.02
C TYR A 135 4.53 5.60 -19.63
N TYR A 136 4.67 6.17 -18.43
CA TYR A 136 4.03 7.44 -18.08
C TYR A 136 5.00 8.59 -18.34
N TYR A 137 4.45 9.71 -18.81
CA TYR A 137 5.20 10.95 -19.03
C TYR A 137 4.62 12.03 -18.10
N THR A 138 5.45 12.58 -17.22
CA THR A 138 4.99 13.54 -16.21
C THR A 138 6.09 14.48 -15.79
N ASN A 139 5.71 15.70 -15.38
CA ASN A 139 6.61 16.63 -14.73
C ASN A 139 6.44 16.54 -13.21
N VAL A 140 7.53 16.29 -12.48
CA VAL A 140 7.55 16.36 -11.01
C VAL A 140 8.51 17.46 -10.59
N GLY A 141 8.00 18.48 -9.90
CA GLY A 141 8.82 19.55 -9.33
C GLY A 141 9.67 20.32 -10.35
N GLY A 142 9.20 20.42 -11.60
CA GLY A 142 9.91 21.09 -12.69
C GLY A 142 10.79 20.17 -13.55
N GLN A 143 10.90 18.88 -13.21
CA GLN A 143 11.68 17.90 -13.96
C GLN A 143 10.78 16.88 -14.67
N SER A 144 11.02 16.66 -15.96
CA SER A 144 10.32 15.64 -16.76
C SER A 144 10.81 14.23 -16.43
N PHE A 145 9.88 13.30 -16.29
CA PHE A 145 10.12 11.89 -16.03
C PHE A 145 9.39 11.02 -17.05
N LYS A 146 10.14 10.12 -17.69
CA LYS A 146 9.64 8.98 -18.47
C LYS A 146 9.72 7.73 -17.61
N ILE A 147 8.57 7.30 -17.07
CA ILE A 147 8.49 6.29 -16.01
C ILE A 147 7.96 4.98 -16.58
N ALA A 148 8.75 3.91 -16.53
CA ALA A 148 8.30 2.61 -16.99
C ALA A 148 7.18 2.04 -16.08
N LYS A 149 6.03 1.68 -16.66
CA LYS A 149 4.88 1.09 -15.98
C LYS A 149 5.24 -0.20 -15.23
N ASN A 150 6.20 -0.95 -15.76
CA ASN A 150 6.68 -2.20 -15.16
C ASN A 150 7.37 -2.02 -13.78
N LEU A 151 7.76 -0.80 -13.40
CA LEU A 151 8.30 -0.51 -12.07
C LEU A 151 7.26 -0.78 -10.96
N PHE A 152 5.98 -0.68 -11.30
CA PHE A 152 4.85 -0.83 -10.38
C PHE A 152 4.29 -2.26 -10.33
N ARG A 153 4.99 -3.25 -10.89
CA ARG A 153 4.54 -4.65 -10.98
C ARG A 153 4.29 -5.33 -9.62
N ARG A 154 4.78 -4.78 -8.51
CA ARG A 154 4.60 -5.38 -7.19
C ARG A 154 3.18 -5.12 -6.68
N LYS A 155 2.57 -6.13 -6.08
CA LYS A 155 1.27 -6.00 -5.43
C LYS A 155 1.32 -4.87 -4.39
N GLY A 156 0.45 -3.87 -4.55
CA GLY A 156 0.39 -2.69 -3.68
C GLY A 156 0.99 -1.42 -4.28
N ASP A 157 1.80 -1.52 -5.33
CA ASP A 157 2.30 -0.35 -6.07
C ASP A 157 1.41 0.01 -7.27
N SER A 158 0.35 -0.77 -7.53
CA SER A 158 -0.73 -0.48 -8.48
C SER A 158 -2.10 -0.87 -7.89
N PRO A 159 -3.19 -0.15 -8.19
CA PRO A 159 -3.20 1.10 -8.96
C PRO A 159 -2.63 2.27 -8.16
N ASN A 160 -1.70 3.00 -8.79
CA ASN A 160 -1.02 4.17 -8.22
C ASN A 160 -1.57 5.48 -8.81
N TYR A 161 -1.01 6.60 -8.35
CA TYR A 161 -1.36 7.93 -8.83
C TYR A 161 -1.31 8.05 -10.36
N PHE A 162 -0.24 7.56 -11.00
CA PHE A 162 -0.04 7.71 -12.45
C PHE A 162 -1.06 6.90 -13.25
N GLU A 163 -1.34 5.68 -12.81
CA GLU A 163 -2.33 4.81 -13.44
C GLU A 163 -3.73 5.41 -13.35
N ILE A 164 -4.10 5.91 -12.17
CA ILE A 164 -5.41 6.55 -11.94
C ILE A 164 -5.52 7.83 -12.76
N TYR A 165 -4.50 8.69 -12.72
CA TYR A 165 -4.48 9.95 -13.45
C TYR A 165 -4.60 9.73 -14.96
N ALA A 166 -3.80 8.80 -15.52
CA ALA A 166 -3.86 8.47 -16.94
C ALA A 166 -5.24 7.96 -17.35
N ALA A 167 -5.83 7.05 -16.56
CA ALA A 167 -7.17 6.53 -16.83
C ALA A 167 -8.24 7.64 -16.85
N THR A 168 -8.20 8.56 -15.89
CA THR A 168 -9.16 9.69 -15.83
C THR A 168 -8.99 10.65 -17.00
N VAL A 169 -7.75 11.07 -17.31
CA VAL A 169 -7.50 12.04 -18.39
C VAL A 169 -7.92 11.49 -19.75
N TYR A 170 -7.66 10.21 -20.04
CA TYR A 170 -8.05 9.64 -21.33
C TYR A 170 -9.55 9.56 -21.51
N VAL A 171 -10.29 9.14 -20.47
CA VAL A 171 -11.75 9.06 -20.51
C VAL A 171 -12.35 10.44 -20.71
N ASP A 172 -11.92 11.43 -19.93
CA ASP A 172 -12.47 12.79 -19.98
C ASP A 172 -12.25 13.44 -21.35
N VAL A 173 -11.05 13.32 -21.92
CA VAL A 173 -10.74 13.92 -23.24
C VAL A 173 -11.55 13.25 -24.35
N GLU A 174 -11.62 11.92 -24.35
CA GLU A 174 -12.35 11.16 -25.37
C GLU A 174 -13.86 11.44 -25.31
N GLU A 175 -14.45 11.41 -24.11
CA GLU A 175 -15.87 11.70 -23.91
C GLU A 175 -16.22 13.14 -24.29
N LEU A 176 -15.38 14.12 -23.94
CA LEU A 176 -15.61 15.52 -24.29
C LEU A 176 -15.60 15.76 -25.81
N ILE A 177 -14.69 15.12 -26.54
CA ILE A 177 -14.59 15.27 -28.00
C ILE A 177 -15.82 14.64 -28.67
N VAL A 178 -16.20 13.44 -28.26
CA VAL A 178 -17.33 12.69 -28.84
C VAL A 178 -18.67 13.36 -28.52
N SER A 179 -18.91 13.70 -27.25
CA SER A 179 -20.21 14.22 -26.78
C SER A 179 -20.51 15.63 -27.31
N LYS A 180 -19.50 16.50 -27.40
CA LYS A 180 -19.69 17.91 -27.77
C LYS A 180 -19.43 18.23 -29.23
N LYS A 181 -19.10 17.22 -30.06
CA LYS A 181 -18.75 17.40 -31.48
C LYS A 181 -17.79 18.57 -31.69
N LEU A 182 -16.79 18.69 -30.81
CA LEU A 182 -15.92 19.85 -30.81
C LEU A 182 -15.09 19.87 -32.09
N LEU A 183 -14.99 21.04 -32.71
CA LEU A 183 -14.12 21.22 -33.88
C LEU A 183 -12.64 21.01 -33.52
N ARG A 184 -12.26 21.20 -32.25
CA ARG A 184 -10.89 21.05 -31.76
C ARG A 184 -10.90 20.43 -30.36
N PRO A 185 -9.88 19.63 -30.00
CA PRO A 185 -9.68 19.22 -28.62
C PRO A 185 -9.57 20.44 -27.70
N PRO A 186 -10.12 20.38 -26.48
CA PRO A 186 -9.93 21.45 -25.50
C PRO A 186 -8.43 21.58 -25.16
N PRO A 187 -7.94 22.81 -24.88
CA PRO A 187 -6.56 22.99 -24.42
C PRO A 187 -6.31 22.15 -23.16
N HIS A 188 -5.32 21.27 -23.22
CA HIS A 188 -4.91 20.43 -22.10
C HIS A 188 -3.48 20.78 -21.70
N SER A 189 -3.28 21.07 -20.43
CA SER A 189 -1.94 21.28 -19.88
C SER A 189 -1.26 19.94 -19.68
N ALA A 190 0.05 19.89 -19.89
CA ALA A 190 0.82 18.70 -19.59
C ALA A 190 0.78 18.39 -18.08
N PRO A 191 0.82 17.12 -17.68
CA PRO A 191 0.75 16.73 -16.27
C PRO A 191 1.89 17.31 -15.43
N TYR A 192 1.54 18.09 -14.40
CA TYR A 192 2.48 18.67 -13.44
C TYR A 192 2.14 18.27 -12.01
N ILE A 193 3.17 17.80 -11.30
CA ILE A 193 3.07 17.31 -9.93
C ILE A 193 3.95 18.22 -9.05
N PRO A 194 3.35 19.03 -8.14
CA PRO A 194 4.08 19.96 -7.28
C PRO A 194 4.73 19.24 -6.08
N ARG A 195 5.56 18.22 -6.36
CA ARG A 195 6.33 17.45 -5.37
C ARG A 195 7.83 17.56 -5.66
N SER A 196 8.67 17.09 -4.74
CA SER A 196 10.12 17.11 -4.92
C SER A 196 10.57 16.09 -5.96
N SER A 197 11.25 16.55 -7.01
CA SER A 197 11.86 15.69 -8.02
C SER A 197 12.97 14.81 -7.43
N GLU A 198 13.71 15.32 -6.44
CA GLU A 198 14.80 14.58 -5.78
C GLU A 198 14.28 13.36 -5.02
N PHE A 199 13.23 13.52 -4.20
CA PHE A 199 12.61 12.39 -3.52
C PHE A 199 11.95 11.44 -4.50
N PHE A 200 11.34 11.95 -5.57
CA PHE A 200 10.76 11.09 -6.59
C PHE A 200 11.80 10.21 -7.28
N LYS A 201 12.99 10.74 -7.57
CA LYS A 201 14.11 9.97 -8.12
C LYS A 201 14.57 8.85 -7.17
N ASP A 202 14.61 9.12 -5.87
CA ASP A 202 14.90 8.08 -4.87
C ASP A 202 13.82 6.99 -4.87
N LEU A 203 12.54 7.36 -4.97
CA LEU A 203 11.44 6.40 -5.08
C LEU A 203 11.59 5.50 -6.31
N LEU A 204 11.88 6.07 -7.48
CA LEU A 204 12.11 5.29 -8.70
C LEU A 204 13.30 4.32 -8.54
N THR A 205 14.37 4.76 -7.87
CA THR A 205 15.53 3.92 -7.57
C THR A 205 15.17 2.72 -6.68
N LEU A 206 14.37 2.96 -5.63
CA LEU A 206 13.89 1.92 -4.71
C LEU A 206 12.85 0.97 -5.34
N LEU A 207 12.00 1.47 -6.25
CA LEU A 207 11.07 0.68 -7.06
C LEU A 207 11.83 -0.24 -8.02
N GLY A 208 12.90 0.28 -8.64
CA GLY A 208 13.83 -0.50 -9.46
C GLY A 208 14.52 -1.64 -8.70
N GLY A 209 14.52 -1.59 -7.36
CA GLY A 209 15.05 -2.63 -6.49
C GLY A 209 16.43 -2.33 -5.92
N ALA A 210 16.98 -1.15 -6.16
CA ALA A 210 18.21 -0.72 -5.52
C ALA A 210 17.98 -0.40 -4.03
N SER A 211 19.04 -0.53 -3.24
CA SER A 211 19.08 -0.09 -1.85
C SER A 211 19.68 1.31 -1.76
N LEU A 212 19.10 2.15 -0.91
CA LEU A 212 19.66 3.46 -0.57
C LEU A 212 20.05 3.46 0.91
N ASP A 213 21.16 4.12 1.23
CA ASP A 213 21.47 4.45 2.61
C ASP A 213 20.63 5.67 3.02
N LEU A 214 19.78 5.49 4.03
CA LEU A 214 18.75 6.46 4.41
C LEU A 214 18.79 6.68 5.92
N ASP A 215 18.96 7.95 6.30
CA ASP A 215 18.67 8.40 7.65
C ASP A 215 17.16 8.37 7.95
N ASP A 216 16.80 8.61 9.21
CA ASP A 216 15.42 8.53 9.67
C ASP A 216 14.53 9.64 9.09
N ASN A 217 15.09 10.84 8.90
CA ASN A 217 14.35 11.98 8.36
C ASN A 217 14.03 11.79 6.87
N ARG A 218 15.00 11.34 6.07
CA ARG A 218 14.83 11.06 4.64
C ARG A 218 13.89 9.88 4.43
N ARG A 219 13.99 8.83 5.24
CA ARG A 219 13.05 7.71 5.22
C ARG A 219 11.62 8.17 5.48
N ASP A 220 11.41 9.01 6.50
CA ASP A 220 10.09 9.56 6.82
C ASP A 220 9.53 10.45 5.70
N ALA A 221 10.39 11.24 5.04
CA ALA A 221 10.01 12.02 3.86
C ALA A 221 9.58 11.12 2.69
N LEU A 222 10.35 10.06 2.40
CA LEU A 222 10.03 9.11 1.33
C LEU A 222 8.75 8.32 1.60
N ILE A 223 8.46 7.98 2.87
CA ILE A 223 7.18 7.36 3.26
C ILE A 223 6.01 8.30 2.93
N LYS A 224 6.14 9.61 3.18
CA LYS A 224 5.11 10.60 2.82
C LYS A 224 4.92 10.70 1.31
N GLU A 225 5.99 10.67 0.53
CA GLU A 225 5.89 10.63 -0.93
C GLU A 225 5.23 9.31 -1.41
N CYS A 226 5.58 8.15 -0.85
CA CYS A 226 4.93 6.87 -1.18
C CYS A 226 3.42 6.94 -0.98
N ARG A 227 2.95 7.58 0.10
CA ARG A 227 1.52 7.76 0.37
C ARG A 227 0.85 8.65 -0.70
N TYR A 228 1.50 9.73 -1.11
CA TYR A 228 1.01 10.61 -2.17
C TYR A 228 0.85 9.85 -3.50
N TYR A 229 1.89 9.14 -3.93
CA TYR A 229 1.87 8.37 -5.17
C TYR A 229 1.12 7.03 -5.08
N ARG A 230 0.72 6.62 -3.86
CA ARG A 230 0.07 5.34 -3.55
C ARG A 230 0.95 4.12 -3.82
N PHE A 231 2.24 4.20 -3.53
CA PHE A 231 3.16 3.06 -3.57
C PHE A 231 3.13 2.29 -2.26
N LEU A 232 2.03 1.56 -2.01
CA LEU A 232 1.76 0.96 -0.70
C LEU A 232 2.73 -0.20 -0.37
N ASN A 233 3.27 -0.88 -1.37
CA ASN A 233 4.29 -1.90 -1.15
C ASN A 233 5.61 -1.24 -0.75
N LEU A 234 6.04 -0.21 -1.50
CA LEU A 234 7.26 0.52 -1.19
C LEU A 234 7.19 1.22 0.17
N GLU A 235 6.05 1.81 0.53
CA GLU A 235 5.81 2.38 1.86
C GLU A 235 6.14 1.36 2.96
N GLN A 236 5.61 0.13 2.85
CA GLN A 236 5.85 -0.92 3.83
C GLN A 236 7.29 -1.43 3.87
N ARG A 237 8.03 -1.35 2.75
CA ARG A 237 9.45 -1.70 2.70
C ARG A 237 10.32 -0.67 3.42
N LEU A 238 9.91 0.60 3.39
CA LEU A 238 10.59 1.68 4.07
C LEU A 238 10.31 1.71 5.57
N ILE A 239 9.13 1.26 6.00
CA ILE A 239 8.79 1.16 7.43
C ILE A 239 9.77 0.22 8.16
N LYS A 240 10.38 0.72 9.22
CA LYS A 240 11.28 -0.06 10.08
C LYS A 240 10.49 -1.18 10.75
N SER A 241 10.95 -2.41 10.56
CA SER A 241 10.36 -3.59 11.18
C SER A 241 11.43 -4.61 11.49
N GLN A 242 11.20 -5.41 12.52
CA GLN A 242 12.06 -6.52 12.90
C GLN A 242 11.24 -7.80 12.98
N ILE A 243 11.67 -8.84 12.29
CA ILE A 243 11.08 -10.17 12.39
C ILE A 243 12.06 -11.07 13.14
N THR A 244 11.59 -11.73 14.19
CA THR A 244 12.40 -12.61 15.03
C THR A 244 11.67 -13.92 15.27
N TYR A 245 12.42 -15.00 15.45
CA TYR A 245 11.87 -16.27 15.90
C TYR A 245 12.06 -16.39 17.41
N ASN A 246 10.97 -16.57 18.15
CA ASN A 246 11.01 -16.80 19.59
C ASN A 246 11.16 -18.31 19.87
N PRO A 247 12.30 -18.78 20.40
CA PRO A 247 12.57 -20.20 20.57
C PRO A 247 11.76 -20.84 21.71
N ILE A 248 11.25 -20.04 22.65
CA ILE A 248 10.52 -20.54 23.83
C ILE A 248 9.10 -20.91 23.43
N ILE A 249 8.40 -20.01 22.75
CA ILE A 249 7.03 -20.23 22.26
C ILE A 249 6.98 -20.85 20.86
N ARG A 250 8.14 -21.01 20.21
CA ARG A 250 8.33 -21.57 18.86
C ARG A 250 7.51 -20.87 17.77
N LYS A 251 7.42 -19.53 17.85
CA LYS A 251 6.66 -18.70 16.91
C LYS A 251 7.49 -17.55 16.38
N GLU A 252 7.16 -17.12 15.16
CA GLU A 252 7.68 -15.87 14.62
C GLU A 252 6.93 -14.67 15.20
N GLU A 253 7.68 -13.61 15.48
CA GLU A 253 7.21 -12.34 16.00
C GLU A 253 7.59 -11.23 15.01
N ILE A 254 6.73 -10.22 14.90
CA ILE A 254 7.02 -9.00 14.14
C ILE A 254 6.91 -7.79 15.05
N CYS A 255 7.96 -6.96 15.06
CA CYS A 255 8.06 -5.73 15.85
C CYS A 255 7.97 -4.50 14.94
N LEU A 256 7.03 -3.60 15.22
CA LEU A 256 6.72 -2.37 14.46
C LEU A 256 6.31 -1.24 15.41
N LEU A 257 6.37 0.02 14.97
CA LEU A 257 5.76 1.12 15.71
C LEU A 257 4.23 1.06 15.62
N LEU A 258 3.53 1.43 16.69
CA LEU A 258 2.05 1.49 16.70
C LEU A 258 1.51 2.36 15.56
N LYS A 259 2.15 3.52 15.32
CA LYS A 259 1.78 4.47 14.26
C LYS A 259 1.96 3.92 12.83
N ASP A 260 2.78 2.89 12.64
CA ASP A 260 3.10 2.31 11.34
C ASP A 260 2.24 1.07 11.03
N LEU A 261 1.38 0.65 11.98
CA LEU A 261 0.46 -0.45 11.76
C LEU A 261 -0.72 -0.06 10.86
N SER A 262 -1.24 -1.05 10.16
CA SER A 262 -2.41 -0.91 9.30
C SER A 262 -3.52 -1.86 9.74
N LYS A 263 -4.76 -1.37 9.85
CA LYS A 263 -5.93 -2.17 10.22
C LYS A 263 -6.06 -3.45 9.38
N LYS A 264 -5.77 -3.34 8.07
CA LYS A 264 -5.84 -4.46 7.11
C LYS A 264 -4.88 -5.62 7.41
N GLY A 265 -3.82 -5.36 8.19
CA GLY A 265 -2.83 -6.36 8.56
C GLY A 265 -3.15 -7.09 9.86
N ILE A 266 -4.12 -6.60 10.63
CA ILE A 266 -4.47 -7.14 11.94
C ILE A 266 -5.26 -8.44 11.77
N THR A 267 -4.82 -9.49 12.44
CA THR A 267 -5.46 -10.79 12.42
C THR A 267 -5.56 -11.34 13.84
N PHE A 268 -6.72 -11.87 14.17
CA PHE A 268 -6.95 -12.58 15.42
C PHE A 268 -6.79 -14.06 15.14
N PRO A 269 -6.08 -14.82 16.01
CA PRO A 269 -6.13 -16.27 15.93
C PRO A 269 -7.60 -16.68 16.01
N ALA A 270 -8.09 -17.40 15.00
CA ALA A 270 -9.36 -18.09 15.15
C ALA A 270 -9.14 -19.12 16.26
N THR A 271 -9.92 -19.05 17.34
CA THR A 271 -10.01 -20.13 18.32
C THR A 271 -10.36 -21.39 17.53
N SER A 272 -9.36 -22.21 17.24
CA SER A 272 -9.53 -23.33 16.33
C SER A 272 -10.31 -24.40 17.10
N ALA A 273 -11.55 -24.64 16.72
CA ALA A 273 -12.05 -26.00 16.76
C ALA A 273 -11.06 -26.83 15.91
N PHE A 274 -10.31 -27.69 16.55
CA PHE A 274 -9.24 -28.47 15.93
C PHE A 274 -9.76 -29.22 14.69
N SER A 275 -9.33 -28.82 13.50
CA SER A 275 -9.39 -29.69 12.32
C SER A 275 -8.21 -30.65 12.41
N SER A 276 -8.47 -31.87 12.87
CA SER A 276 -7.57 -32.99 12.67
C SER A 276 -7.43 -33.24 11.17
N SER A 277 -6.24 -33.00 10.64
CA SER A 277 -5.80 -33.59 9.38
C SER A 277 -4.36 -34.04 9.55
N PRO A 278 -4.08 -35.34 9.39
CA PRO A 278 -2.72 -35.86 9.40
C PRO A 278 -2.16 -35.72 7.98
N CYS A 279 -1.00 -35.10 7.84
CA CYS A 279 -0.27 -35.13 6.57
C CYS A 279 1.21 -35.39 6.84
N PHE A 280 1.63 -36.63 6.61
CA PHE A 280 2.91 -36.93 5.97
C PHE A 280 2.69 -38.16 5.08
N GLU A 281 2.27 -37.93 3.84
CA GLU A 281 2.49 -38.87 2.74
C GLU A 281 3.70 -38.37 1.95
N GLY A 282 4.77 -39.17 1.98
CA GLY A 282 5.81 -39.16 0.96
C GLY A 282 5.79 -40.53 0.30
N GLY A 283 5.23 -40.63 -0.90
CA GLY A 283 5.18 -41.87 -1.67
C GLY A 283 6.44 -42.07 -2.52
N PHE A 284 6.87 -43.33 -2.63
CA PHE A 284 7.41 -43.93 -3.85
C PHE A 284 7.10 -45.43 -3.85
N CYS A 285 6.69 -45.95 -5.01
CA CYS A 285 6.18 -47.31 -5.22
C CYS A 285 7.28 -48.32 -5.60
N SER A 286 7.14 -49.52 -5.01
CA SER A 286 7.24 -50.88 -5.57
C SER A 286 8.47 -51.36 -6.37
N ALA A 287 9.14 -52.39 -5.84
CA ALA A 287 9.44 -53.65 -6.53
C ALA A 287 9.87 -54.74 -5.51
N ASP A 288 9.61 -55.99 -5.89
CA ASP A 288 9.52 -57.22 -5.10
C ASP A 288 10.80 -57.83 -4.51
N GLU A 289 10.51 -58.83 -3.65
CA GLU A 289 11.21 -60.08 -3.35
C GLU A 289 12.23 -60.19 -2.19
N SER A 290 11.82 -61.04 -1.23
CA SER A 290 12.62 -61.93 -0.36
C SER A 290 13.59 -61.26 0.64
N ASP A 291 13.69 -61.66 1.91
CA ASP A 291 13.73 -63.03 2.41
C ASP A 291 13.51 -63.07 3.94
N LYS A 292 13.20 -64.27 4.43
CA LYS A 292 12.81 -64.63 5.80
C LYS A 292 13.97 -64.52 6.81
N SER A 293 13.69 -64.11 8.05
CA SER A 293 13.84 -64.96 9.27
C SER A 293 13.68 -64.19 10.59
N LEU A 294 12.79 -64.72 11.44
CA LEU A 294 12.73 -64.57 12.90
C LEU A 294 13.93 -65.37 13.53
N GLN A 295 14.37 -65.32 14.80
CA GLN A 295 13.84 -65.00 16.14
C GLN A 295 15.02 -65.24 17.11
N THR A 296 15.35 -64.46 18.15
CA THR A 296 14.91 -64.55 19.58
C THR A 296 15.89 -63.64 20.36
N CYS A 297 15.45 -62.62 21.12
CA CYS A 297 14.79 -62.60 22.44
C CYS A 297 15.77 -62.78 23.62
N ASP A 298 16.01 -61.69 24.36
CA ASP A 298 15.87 -61.67 25.82
C ASP A 298 15.70 -60.23 26.34
N GLN A 299 14.59 -59.98 27.05
CA GLN A 299 14.30 -58.77 27.83
C GLN A 299 14.89 -58.90 29.26
N PRO A 300 14.91 -57.80 30.04
CA PRO A 300 13.81 -57.63 30.99
C PRO A 300 13.16 -56.23 31.00
N GLU A 301 11.96 -56.23 31.55
CA GLU A 301 10.86 -55.27 31.43
C GLU A 301 11.09 -53.92 32.12
N ALA A 302 10.59 -52.84 31.50
CA ALA A 302 10.38 -51.55 32.16
C ALA A 302 8.89 -51.17 32.14
N LYS A 303 8.36 -50.96 33.35
CA LYS A 303 7.00 -50.54 33.69
C LYS A 303 6.47 -49.43 32.77
N ARG A 304 5.32 -49.67 32.14
CA ARG A 304 4.50 -48.64 31.49
C ARG A 304 3.96 -47.68 32.55
N SER A 305 4.46 -46.46 32.59
CA SER A 305 3.72 -45.32 33.16
C SER A 305 2.76 -44.80 32.10
N LYS A 306 1.45 -44.99 32.30
CA LYS A 306 0.41 -44.22 31.60
C LYS A 306 0.67 -42.74 31.84
N LEU A 307 0.97 -41.99 30.78
CA LEU A 307 0.83 -40.54 30.78
C LEU A 307 -0.60 -40.25 30.31
N ASP A 308 -1.39 -39.67 31.19
CA ASP A 308 -2.73 -39.17 30.91
C ASP A 308 -2.66 -38.10 29.83
N ILE A 309 -2.95 -38.49 28.59
CA ILE A 309 -3.21 -37.61 27.46
C ILE A 309 -4.73 -37.39 27.42
N ALA A 310 -5.25 -36.66 28.38
CA ALA A 310 -6.66 -36.23 28.39
C ALA A 310 -6.88 -35.08 29.38
N GLU A 311 -6.07 -34.02 29.34
CA GLU A 311 -6.35 -32.72 29.98
C GLU A 311 -5.26 -31.70 29.60
N GLN A 312 -5.39 -31.05 28.44
CA GLN A 312 -4.65 -29.80 28.15
C GLN A 312 -5.64 -28.71 27.74
N ASN A 313 -6.37 -28.26 28.76
CA ASN A 313 -6.69 -26.86 29.08
C ASN A 313 -6.75 -25.86 27.93
N ASN A 314 -7.99 -25.46 27.63
CA ASN A 314 -8.43 -24.34 26.81
C ASN A 314 -8.11 -22.97 27.48
N ASP A 315 -6.95 -22.82 28.11
CA ASP A 315 -6.70 -21.81 29.16
C ASP A 315 -5.67 -20.74 28.76
N CYS A 316 -5.17 -20.80 27.53
CA CYS A 316 -4.11 -19.93 27.01
C CYS A 316 -4.67 -18.63 26.41
N TRP A 317 -4.00 -17.51 26.68
CA TRP A 317 -4.32 -16.22 26.06
C TRP A 317 -3.99 -16.23 24.57
N ASN A 318 -4.90 -15.73 23.74
CA ASN A 318 -4.69 -15.59 22.30
C ASN A 318 -3.93 -14.30 22.00
N MET A 319 -2.75 -14.41 21.39
CA MET A 319 -1.93 -13.26 21.00
C MET A 319 -2.41 -12.68 19.68
N LEU A 320 -2.46 -11.35 19.60
CA LEU A 320 -2.73 -10.64 18.37
C LEU A 320 -1.63 -10.90 17.34
N CYS A 321 -2.02 -11.16 16.09
CA CYS A 321 -1.10 -11.35 14.98
C CYS A 321 -1.20 -10.21 13.95
N TYR A 322 -0.10 -9.99 13.24
CA TYR A 322 -0.01 -8.98 12.19
C TYR A 322 0.72 -9.52 10.96
N LYS A 323 0.24 -9.16 9.78
CA LYS A 323 0.97 -9.29 8.50
C LYS A 323 1.00 -7.94 7.80
N ARG A 324 2.13 -7.55 7.21
CA ARG A 324 2.18 -6.39 6.33
C ARG A 324 1.41 -6.70 5.04
N PRO A 325 0.30 -6.00 4.74
CA PRO A 325 -0.63 -6.38 3.67
C PRO A 325 -0.03 -6.64 2.28
N PHE A 326 1.08 -6.00 1.95
CA PHE A 326 1.69 -6.06 0.61
C PHE A 326 3.03 -6.78 0.58
N LEU A 327 3.59 -7.18 1.73
CA LEU A 327 4.91 -7.81 1.83
C LEU A 327 4.89 -9.22 2.39
N ASP A 328 4.04 -9.47 3.37
CA ASP A 328 4.08 -10.73 4.11
C ASP A 328 3.06 -11.73 3.56
N ASN A 329 3.49 -13.00 3.45
CA ASN A 329 2.63 -14.10 3.03
C ASN A 329 1.73 -14.62 4.18
N HIS A 330 2.22 -14.55 5.42
CA HIS A 330 1.53 -15.02 6.63
C HIS A 330 1.63 -14.02 7.78
N ALA A 331 0.73 -14.15 8.76
CA ALA A 331 0.74 -13.32 9.96
C ALA A 331 1.64 -13.91 11.05
N ARG A 332 2.25 -13.02 11.84
CA ARG A 332 3.16 -13.32 12.94
C ARG A 332 2.64 -12.69 14.22
N GLU A 333 3.06 -13.16 15.40
CA GLU A 333 2.66 -12.51 16.65
C GLU A 333 3.17 -11.06 16.67
N LEU A 334 2.27 -10.12 16.93
CA LEU A 334 2.58 -8.70 16.88
C LEU A 334 3.17 -8.22 18.20
N ILE A 335 4.35 -7.62 18.11
CA ILE A 335 4.90 -6.72 19.12
C ILE A 335 4.79 -5.31 18.56
N PHE A 336 4.07 -4.42 19.23
CA PHE A 336 3.99 -3.02 18.81
C PHE A 336 4.72 -2.12 19.81
N GLN A 337 5.44 -1.14 19.26
CA GLN A 337 6.18 -0.16 20.02
C GLN A 337 5.38 1.13 20.16
N ILE A 338 5.32 1.65 21.37
CA ILE A 338 4.87 3.01 21.65
C ILE A 338 6.12 3.82 22.03
N ASP A 339 6.39 4.88 21.28
CA ASP A 339 7.52 5.79 21.44
C ASP A 339 6.99 7.20 21.70
N SER A 340 6.29 7.33 22.82
CA SER A 340 5.62 8.55 23.27
C SER A 340 5.52 8.53 24.80
N THR A 341 5.22 9.69 25.39
CA THR A 341 4.97 9.85 26.82
C THR A 341 3.49 9.73 27.19
N ASP A 342 2.65 9.29 26.26
CA ASP A 342 1.19 9.19 26.40
C ASP A 342 0.75 7.94 27.19
N CYS A 343 1.69 7.18 27.77
CA CYS A 343 1.38 5.93 28.46
C CYS A 343 1.98 5.93 29.86
N THR A 344 1.16 5.58 30.85
CA THR A 344 1.57 5.46 32.25
C THR A 344 1.21 4.08 32.78
N ILE A 345 2.18 3.37 33.36
CA ILE A 345 1.91 2.14 34.10
C ILE A 345 1.49 2.52 35.52
N ILE A 346 0.33 2.01 35.95
CA ILE A 346 -0.23 2.22 37.28
C ILE A 346 -0.21 0.89 38.02
N PHE A 347 0.45 0.88 39.17
CA PHE A 347 0.48 -0.24 40.10
C PHE A 347 -0.40 0.08 41.30
N ASN A 348 -1.44 -0.71 41.53
CA ASN A 348 -2.24 -0.62 42.74
C ASN A 348 -1.70 -1.62 43.78
N LYS A 349 -1.15 -1.11 44.89
CA LYS A 349 -0.55 -1.96 45.93
C LYS A 349 -1.59 -2.73 46.75
N GLU A 350 -2.79 -2.18 46.89
CA GLU A 350 -3.90 -2.78 47.63
C GLU A 350 -4.53 -3.93 46.84
N SER A 351 -4.98 -3.67 45.61
CA SER A 351 -5.58 -4.71 44.76
C SER A 351 -4.54 -5.61 44.07
N LYS A 352 -3.25 -5.26 44.15
CA LYS A 352 -2.15 -5.92 43.45
C LYS A 352 -2.37 -5.99 41.92
N SER A 353 -3.14 -5.07 41.37
CA SER A 353 -3.43 -4.96 39.95
C SER A 353 -2.46 -3.99 39.25
N ILE A 354 -2.26 -4.23 37.96
CA ILE A 354 -1.38 -3.43 37.12
C ILE A 354 -2.17 -3.05 35.87
N HIS A 355 -2.20 -1.76 35.58
CA HIS A 355 -2.88 -1.22 34.43
C HIS A 355 -1.96 -0.27 33.66
N VAL A 356 -2.25 -0.09 32.38
CA VAL A 356 -1.65 0.95 31.54
C VAL A 356 -2.75 1.95 31.24
N ASP A 357 -2.54 3.18 31.66
CA ASP A 357 -3.33 4.33 31.22
C ASP A 357 -2.70 4.87 29.94
N MET A 358 -3.48 4.86 28.85
CA MET A 358 -3.09 5.36 27.54
C MET A 358 -3.96 6.56 27.15
N VAL A 359 -3.31 7.65 26.75
CA VAL A 359 -3.96 8.94 26.47
C VAL A 359 -3.52 9.53 25.12
N GLY A 360 -3.93 10.77 24.83
CA GLY A 360 -3.37 11.56 23.72
C GLY A 360 -3.54 10.95 22.31
N GLU A 361 -2.45 10.96 21.55
CA GLU A 361 -2.38 10.42 20.18
C GLU A 361 -2.28 8.90 20.18
N SER A 362 -1.62 8.34 21.19
CA SER A 362 -1.45 6.89 21.35
C SER A 362 -2.79 6.19 21.57
N ALA A 363 -3.66 6.76 22.43
CA ALA A 363 -5.02 6.27 22.65
C ALA A 363 -5.87 6.26 21.36
N LYS A 364 -5.86 7.37 20.62
CA LYS A 364 -6.60 7.49 19.35
C LYS A 364 -6.10 6.49 18.30
N SER A 365 -4.78 6.32 18.21
CA SER A 365 -4.17 5.36 17.29
C SER A 365 -4.53 3.93 17.67
N PHE A 366 -4.48 3.60 18.97
CA PHE A 366 -4.87 2.29 19.49
C PHE A 366 -6.34 1.97 19.22
N GLU A 367 -7.25 2.88 19.55
CA GLU A 367 -8.69 2.72 19.25
C GLU A 367 -8.94 2.58 17.75
N ALA A 368 -8.35 3.46 16.95
CA ALA A 368 -8.51 3.41 15.51
C ALA A 368 -8.05 2.06 14.93
N LEU A 369 -6.93 1.52 15.42
CA LEU A 369 -6.39 0.25 14.96
C LEU A 369 -7.19 -0.96 15.43
N PHE A 370 -7.48 -1.03 16.73
CA PHE A 370 -7.99 -2.26 17.36
C PHE A 370 -9.48 -2.23 17.67
N GLY A 371 -10.11 -1.07 17.86
CA GLY A 371 -11.49 -0.96 18.36
C GLY A 371 -12.52 -1.76 17.54
N ASN A 372 -12.65 -1.47 16.24
CA ASN A 372 -13.56 -2.20 15.36
C ASN A 372 -13.20 -3.68 15.23
N HIS A 373 -11.92 -4.00 15.31
CA HIS A 373 -11.40 -5.34 15.17
C HIS A 373 -11.76 -6.21 16.38
N LEU A 374 -11.61 -5.67 17.59
CA LEU A 374 -11.96 -6.29 18.87
C LEU A 374 -13.48 -6.52 19.00
N LEU A 375 -14.28 -5.56 18.53
CA LEU A 375 -15.75 -5.67 18.52
C LEU A 375 -16.27 -6.78 17.61
N ASN A 376 -15.57 -7.05 16.50
CA ASN A 376 -16.00 -7.99 15.47
C ASN A 376 -15.38 -9.39 15.62
N ILE A 377 -14.72 -9.70 16.75
CA ILE A 377 -14.18 -11.04 17.00
C ILE A 377 -15.35 -12.01 17.18
N PRO A 378 -15.48 -13.05 16.33
CA PRO A 378 -16.53 -14.03 16.48
C PRO A 378 -16.37 -14.77 17.81
N PHE A 379 -17.48 -15.01 18.50
CA PHE A 379 -17.57 -15.73 19.79
C PHE A 379 -16.99 -15.02 21.02
N SER A 380 -16.32 -13.87 20.88
CA SER A 380 -15.71 -13.16 22.01
C SER A 380 -15.55 -11.64 21.76
N PRO A 381 -16.64 -10.91 21.45
CA PRO A 381 -16.54 -9.49 21.13
C PRO A 381 -16.08 -8.71 22.37
N THR A 382 -15.04 -7.89 22.20
CA THR A 382 -14.54 -7.03 23.27
C THR A 382 -14.82 -5.58 22.92
N ASN A 383 -15.62 -4.89 23.74
CA ASN A 383 -15.88 -3.47 23.56
C ASN A 383 -14.80 -2.65 24.28
N LEU A 384 -14.00 -1.92 23.51
CA LEU A 384 -12.93 -1.09 24.05
C LEU A 384 -13.46 0.03 24.97
N ASN A 385 -14.72 0.46 24.81
CA ASN A 385 -15.35 1.45 25.68
C ASN A 385 -15.49 0.96 27.12
N ASN A 386 -15.45 -0.35 27.37
CA ASN A 386 -15.47 -0.91 28.72
C ASN A 386 -14.18 -0.58 29.50
N TYR A 387 -13.11 -0.22 28.79
CA TYR A 387 -11.82 0.20 29.34
C TYR A 387 -11.64 1.72 29.30
N GLN A 388 -12.64 2.45 28.82
CA GLN A 388 -12.60 3.91 28.74
C GLN A 388 -13.05 4.51 30.06
N TYR A 389 -12.32 5.51 30.55
CA TYR A 389 -12.77 6.31 31.69
C TYR A 389 -12.56 7.80 31.43
N ARG A 390 -13.24 8.64 32.23
CA ARG A 390 -13.16 10.10 32.16
C ARG A 390 -12.79 10.64 33.53
N LEU A 391 -11.81 11.54 33.58
CA LEU A 391 -11.48 12.25 34.80
C LEU A 391 -12.55 13.33 35.09
N PRO A 392 -12.96 13.53 36.36
CA PRO A 392 -14.01 14.51 36.71
C PRO A 392 -13.65 15.99 36.54
N SER A 393 -12.41 16.31 36.13
CA SER A 393 -11.90 17.67 36.12
C SER A 393 -11.66 18.15 34.69
N ASP A 394 -12.72 18.63 34.04
CA ASP A 394 -12.63 19.72 33.07
C ASP A 394 -14.01 20.35 32.88
N ALA A 395 -14.41 21.11 33.90
CA ALA A 395 -15.45 22.11 33.74
C ALA A 395 -14.91 23.27 32.90
N ALA A 396 -15.59 23.58 31.81
CA ALA A 396 -15.36 24.67 30.86
C ALA A 396 -14.26 24.44 29.78
N GLN A 397 -14.73 24.11 28.57
CA GLN A 397 -14.08 24.34 27.27
C GLN A 397 -12.78 23.58 26.91
N ALA A 398 -12.23 22.73 27.78
CA ALA A 398 -11.14 21.83 27.37
C ALA A 398 -11.66 20.61 26.60
N LYS A 399 -10.97 20.26 25.52
CA LYS A 399 -11.26 19.09 24.68
C LYS A 399 -11.09 17.83 25.54
N VAL A 400 -12.20 17.21 25.92
CA VAL A 400 -12.23 15.99 26.78
C VAL A 400 -11.22 14.96 26.29
N GLU A 401 -10.18 14.72 27.06
CA GLU A 401 -9.17 13.72 26.75
C GLU A 401 -9.72 12.31 27.02
N THR A 402 -9.51 11.40 26.08
CA THR A 402 -9.97 10.01 26.21
C THR A 402 -8.86 9.17 26.80
N HIS A 403 -9.15 8.51 27.91
CA HIS A 403 -8.24 7.60 28.60
C HIS A 403 -8.69 6.15 28.38
N TYR A 404 -7.75 5.28 28.03
CA TYR A 404 -7.95 3.83 28.06
C TYR A 404 -7.11 3.21 29.16
N LEU A 405 -7.80 2.61 30.13
CA LEU A 405 -7.17 1.84 31.19
C LEU A 405 -7.16 0.35 30.85
N LEU A 406 -6.01 -0.14 30.43
CA LEU A 406 -5.85 -1.49 29.93
C LEU A 406 -5.16 -2.37 30.99
N PRO A 407 -5.72 -3.53 31.38
CA PRO A 407 -5.03 -4.49 32.25
C PRO A 407 -3.69 -4.88 31.64
N ALA A 408 -2.64 -4.94 32.46
CA ALA A 408 -1.29 -5.20 31.96
C ALA A 408 -0.53 -6.25 32.77
N CYS A 409 0.19 -7.10 32.06
CA CYS A 409 1.13 -8.07 32.59
C CYS A 409 2.56 -7.63 32.28
N ILE A 410 3.36 -7.47 33.32
CA ILE A 410 4.74 -6.96 33.24
C ILE A 410 5.76 -7.94 33.83
N SER A 411 5.34 -9.18 34.12
CA SER A 411 6.20 -10.21 34.73
C SER A 411 7.38 -10.62 33.84
N LEU A 412 7.21 -10.53 32.52
CA LEU A 412 8.22 -10.87 31.51
C LEU A 412 8.98 -9.63 31.00
N CYS A 413 8.69 -8.44 31.54
CA CYS A 413 9.17 -7.17 31.00
C CYS A 413 10.63 -6.91 31.38
N ASP A 414 11.47 -6.57 30.40
CA ASP A 414 12.75 -5.90 30.65
C ASP A 414 12.50 -4.42 30.98
N LEU A 415 12.21 -4.14 32.26
CA LEU A 415 11.81 -2.82 32.76
C LEU A 415 13.02 -2.03 33.26
N HIS A 416 13.17 -0.80 32.76
CA HIS A 416 14.11 0.19 33.26
C HIS A 416 13.35 1.40 33.82
N VAL A 417 13.65 1.80 35.06
CA VAL A 417 13.04 2.96 35.73
C VAL A 417 14.15 3.91 36.12
N ASN A 418 14.08 5.17 35.68
CA ASN A 418 15.09 6.20 35.97
C ASN A 418 16.53 5.75 35.61
N GLY A 419 16.65 4.96 34.52
CA GLY A 419 17.93 4.39 34.05
C GLY A 419 18.38 3.11 34.76
N ILE A 420 17.68 2.66 35.80
CA ILE A 420 18.03 1.46 36.58
C ILE A 420 17.17 0.28 36.12
N ARG A 421 17.80 -0.87 35.86
CA ARG A 421 17.10 -2.11 35.52
C ARG A 421 16.41 -2.71 36.73
N ILE A 422 15.12 -3.02 36.61
CA ILE A 422 14.32 -3.65 37.66
C ILE A 422 14.34 -5.17 37.47
N ALA A 423 15.12 -5.88 38.27
CA ALA A 423 15.30 -7.34 38.14
C ALA A 423 14.06 -8.15 38.49
N GLN A 424 13.25 -7.69 39.45
CA GLN A 424 12.02 -8.36 39.87
C GLN A 424 10.88 -7.36 39.95
N VAL A 425 10.04 -7.32 38.92
CA VAL A 425 8.93 -6.37 38.84
C VAL A 425 7.93 -6.52 39.99
N ARG A 426 7.80 -7.73 40.55
CA ARG A 426 6.98 -7.99 41.75
C ARG A 426 7.42 -7.20 42.99
N SER A 427 8.69 -6.79 43.08
CA SER A 427 9.17 -5.99 44.22
C SER A 427 8.52 -4.61 44.27
N LEU A 428 8.11 -4.06 43.12
CA LEU A 428 7.44 -2.76 43.02
C LEU A 428 6.06 -2.76 43.70
N LEU A 429 5.40 -3.92 43.74
CA LEU A 429 4.10 -4.13 44.39
C LEU A 429 4.20 -4.31 45.91
N THR A 430 5.41 -4.41 46.48
CA THR A 430 5.58 -4.54 47.93
C THR A 430 5.50 -3.19 48.63
N GLU A 431 4.94 -3.15 49.84
CA GLU A 431 4.85 -1.93 50.66
C GLU A 431 6.22 -1.30 50.97
N LYS A 432 7.29 -2.10 50.89
CA LYS A 432 8.67 -1.68 51.13
C LYS A 432 9.33 -1.00 49.93
N SER A 433 8.64 -0.86 48.79
CA SER A 433 9.23 -0.17 47.63
C SER A 433 9.37 1.33 47.93
N SER A 434 10.51 1.91 47.54
CA SER A 434 10.83 3.33 47.75
C SER A 434 9.93 4.29 46.96
N PHE A 435 9.05 3.75 46.11
CA PHE A 435 8.15 4.52 45.26
C PHE A 435 6.73 4.38 45.80
N ASN A 436 6.23 5.45 46.43
CA ASN A 436 4.88 5.56 46.97
C ASN A 436 4.21 6.80 46.35
N ASP A 437 3.34 6.57 45.38
CA ASP A 437 2.53 7.61 44.76
C ASP A 437 1.06 7.46 45.18
N THR A 438 0.31 8.56 45.12
CA THR A 438 -1.16 8.50 45.21
C THR A 438 -1.71 8.23 43.81
N ILE A 439 -2.41 7.11 43.65
CA ILE A 439 -3.07 6.72 42.41
C ILE A 439 -4.58 6.85 42.54
N ILE A 440 -5.25 7.05 41.42
CA ILE A 440 -6.71 6.92 41.37
C ILE A 440 -6.99 5.43 41.16
N ASP A 441 -7.77 4.85 42.05
CA ASP A 441 -8.31 3.52 41.88
C ASP A 441 -9.42 3.59 40.85
N VAL A 442 -9.11 3.06 39.69
CA VAL A 442 -9.94 3.05 38.51
C VAL A 442 -10.58 1.68 38.29
N SER A 443 -10.50 0.80 39.31
CA SER A 443 -11.19 -0.49 39.33
C SER A 443 -12.72 -0.33 39.32
N ASP A 444 -13.22 0.80 39.84
CA ASP A 444 -14.62 1.22 39.75
C ASP A 444 -14.70 2.62 39.11
N PRO A 445 -15.16 2.74 37.85
CA PRO A 445 -15.34 4.03 37.16
C PRO A 445 -16.31 4.98 37.85
N PHE A 446 -17.18 4.47 38.74
CA PHE A 446 -18.20 5.24 39.45
C PHE A 446 -17.76 5.64 40.87
N ASP A 447 -16.63 5.13 41.39
CA ASP A 447 -16.11 5.40 42.74
C ASP A 447 -14.58 5.61 42.70
N LEU A 448 -14.17 6.76 42.15
CA LEU A 448 -12.76 7.13 41.99
C LEU A 448 -12.11 7.47 43.34
N LYS A 449 -11.56 6.47 44.02
CA LYS A 449 -10.85 6.62 45.31
C LYS A 449 -9.36 6.84 45.10
N LEU A 450 -8.74 7.65 45.96
CA LEU A 450 -7.29 7.77 46.01
C LEU A 450 -6.69 6.65 46.85
N ARG A 451 -5.72 5.92 46.30
CA ARG A 451 -5.05 4.78 46.93
C ARG A 451 -3.54 4.90 46.87
N SER A 452 -2.85 4.14 47.71
CA SER A 452 -1.39 4.01 47.64
C SER A 452 -1.01 3.12 46.45
N GLY A 453 -0.11 3.61 45.61
CA GLY A 453 0.32 2.93 44.41
C GLY A 453 1.67 3.42 43.91
N LEU A 454 1.93 3.18 42.63
CA LEU A 454 3.11 3.64 41.92
C LEU A 454 2.71 4.01 40.49
N LYS A 455 3.17 5.17 40.01
CA LYS A 455 3.03 5.60 38.60
C LYS A 455 4.38 5.59 37.91
N LEU A 456 4.46 4.91 36.77
CA LEU A 456 5.64 4.91 35.91
C LEU A 456 5.28 5.50 34.56
N TYR A 457 5.83 6.66 34.24
CA TYR A 457 5.61 7.34 32.96
C TYR A 457 6.52 6.73 31.90
N LEU A 458 5.94 6.16 30.84
CA LEU A 458 6.70 5.49 29.80
C LEU A 458 7.31 6.52 28.86
N LYS A 459 8.58 6.32 28.48
CA LYS A 459 9.18 7.01 27.32
C LYS A 459 9.07 6.16 26.07
N LYS A 460 9.31 4.86 26.22
CA LYS A 460 9.38 3.88 25.13
C LYS A 460 9.02 2.51 25.65
N SER A 461 8.16 1.79 24.93
CA SER A 461 7.66 0.50 25.40
C SER A 461 7.27 -0.43 24.25
N LEU A 462 7.40 -1.74 24.48
CA LEU A 462 7.05 -2.82 23.56
C LEU A 462 5.97 -3.69 24.20
N TRP A 463 4.87 -3.89 23.47
CA TRP A 463 3.69 -4.57 23.96
C TRP A 463 3.21 -5.65 23.01
N LYS A 464 2.68 -6.74 23.57
CA LYS A 464 1.76 -7.65 22.88
C LYS A 464 0.34 -7.39 23.38
N LEU A 465 -0.65 -7.55 22.50
CA LEU A 465 -2.06 -7.55 22.88
C LEU A 465 -2.55 -8.99 22.95
N ALA A 466 -3.07 -9.38 24.10
CA ALA A 466 -3.60 -10.69 24.39
C ALA A 466 -5.11 -10.61 24.63
N MET A 467 -5.87 -11.64 24.22
CA MET A 467 -7.30 -11.74 24.49
C MET A 467 -7.70 -13.10 25.04
N LYS A 468 -8.71 -13.10 25.90
CA LYS A 468 -9.35 -14.29 26.46
C LYS A 468 -10.75 -13.91 26.96
N ASP A 469 -11.77 -14.69 26.60
CA ASP A 469 -13.14 -14.58 27.15
C ASP A 469 -13.73 -13.15 27.14
N GLY A 470 -13.54 -12.39 26.06
CA GLY A 470 -14.06 -11.03 25.89
C GLY A 470 -13.27 -9.98 26.67
N GLN A 471 -12.13 -10.36 27.23
CA GLN A 471 -11.21 -9.49 27.95
C GLN A 471 -9.89 -9.36 27.19
N ILE A 472 -9.28 -8.18 27.32
CA ILE A 472 -7.94 -7.90 26.76
C ILE A 472 -6.92 -7.69 27.88
N MET A 473 -5.67 -7.99 27.56
CA MET A 473 -4.52 -7.73 28.42
C MET A 473 -3.33 -7.31 27.58
N LEU A 474 -2.63 -6.25 28.01
CA LEU A 474 -1.35 -5.87 27.43
C LEU A 474 -0.22 -6.63 28.12
N ILE A 475 0.68 -7.22 27.34
CA ILE A 475 1.86 -7.91 27.87
C ILE A 475 3.10 -7.09 27.52
N ALA A 476 3.77 -6.54 28.53
CA ALA A 476 4.98 -5.77 28.34
C ALA A 476 6.18 -6.70 28.07
N ILE A 477 6.89 -6.44 26.99
CA ILE A 477 8.13 -7.13 26.63
C ILE A 477 9.34 -6.32 27.09
N LYS A 478 9.31 -5.01 26.88
CA LYS A 478 10.37 -4.08 27.27
C LYS A 478 9.76 -2.70 27.54
N ALA A 479 10.23 -2.02 28.57
CA ALA A 479 9.77 -0.68 28.89
C ALA A 479 10.89 0.17 29.50
N ILE A 480 10.98 1.42 29.04
CA ILE A 480 11.79 2.46 29.66
C ILE A 480 10.83 3.48 30.24
N ALA A 481 10.88 3.64 31.55
CA ALA A 481 9.98 4.49 32.30
C ALA A 481 10.73 5.45 33.22
N LEU A 482 9.99 6.48 33.64
CA LEU A 482 10.39 7.46 34.63
C LEU A 482 9.45 7.43 35.82
N ASN A 483 9.98 7.67 37.00
CA ASN A 483 9.21 7.97 38.19
C ASN A 483 9.65 9.32 38.75
N GLY A 484 8.70 10.25 38.84
CA GLY A 484 8.90 11.59 39.36
C GLY A 484 9.30 12.64 38.30
N THR A 485 8.80 13.86 38.50
CA THR A 485 9.00 15.00 37.59
C THR A 485 10.47 15.40 37.43
N LYS A 486 11.28 15.27 38.49
CA LYS A 486 12.71 15.62 38.43
C LYS A 486 13.46 14.76 37.40
N GLU A 487 13.18 13.46 37.36
CA GLU A 487 13.80 12.53 36.40
C GLU A 487 13.31 12.77 34.98
N TYR A 488 12.06 13.21 34.82
CA TYR A 488 11.56 13.71 33.55
C TYR A 488 12.33 14.96 33.08
N CYS A 489 12.52 15.95 33.96
CA CYS A 489 13.24 17.17 33.64
C CYS A 489 14.71 16.94 33.25
N LYS A 490 15.37 15.89 33.76
CA LYS A 490 16.74 15.52 33.35
C LYS A 490 16.86 15.12 31.88
N ALA A 491 15.75 14.79 31.22
CA ALA A 491 15.74 14.42 29.81
C ALA A 491 15.89 15.62 28.85
N TYR A 492 15.72 16.84 29.36
CA TYR A 492 15.90 18.04 28.54
C TYR A 492 17.38 18.37 28.43
N GLU A 493 17.82 18.61 27.20
CA GLU A 493 19.12 19.19 26.90
C GLU A 493 18.97 20.69 26.68
N TYR A 494 20.00 21.47 27.00
CA TYR A 494 20.07 22.88 26.60
C TYR A 494 20.19 22.97 25.09
N LEU A 495 19.50 23.93 24.48
CA LEU A 495 19.59 24.21 23.04
C LEU A 495 20.95 24.80 22.65
#